data_AF-A0A4P5VM19-F1
#
_entry.id   AF-A0A4P5VM19-F1
#
_cell.length_a   1.000
_cell.length_b   1.000
_cell.length_c   1.000
_cell.angle_alpha   90.00
_cell.angle_beta   90.00
_cell.angle_gamma   90.00
#
_symmetry.space_group_name_H-M   'P 1'
#
loop_
_entity.id
_entity.type
_entity.pdbx_description
1 polymer ?
#
loop_
_entity_poly.entity_id
_entity_poly.type
_entity_poly.pdbx_seq_one_letter_code
_entity_poly.pdbx_strand_id
1 'polypeptide(L)'
;MKLRFATVWLAGCSGCHMSFLDLDEWLIELAQRVDVVFSPVASDIKTYPEDVDVCLVEGGVANADNLELILQVRARTRLLVSFGDCAITANVPGMRNRLEGAEPVLRRGYLELADGSGQLPHAPGLVPDLLERVLPLHELVPVDHYLPGCPPSAARIRAFLEPLLRGEPPLMEGAAMIRFG
;
A
#
# COMPACT_ATOMS: atom_id res chain seq x y z
N MET A 1 15.41 21.89 -1.71
CA MET A 1 15.58 20.57 -1.05
C MET A 1 14.57 19.62 -1.68
N LYS A 2 14.96 18.40 -2.04
CA LYS A 2 14.03 17.41 -2.62
C LYS A 2 13.17 16.80 -1.51
N LEU A 3 11.90 16.51 -1.82
CA LEU A 3 11.02 15.78 -0.91
C LEU A 3 11.49 14.34 -0.76
N ARG A 4 11.55 13.85 0.49
CA ARG A 4 11.85 12.44 0.77
C ARG A 4 10.59 11.61 0.55
N PHE A 5 10.54 10.92 -0.58
CA PHE A 5 9.36 10.21 -1.06
C PHE A 5 9.55 8.70 -0.91
N ALA A 6 8.51 8.04 -0.40
CA ALA A 6 8.49 6.60 -0.27
C ALA A 6 7.20 5.99 -0.83
N THR A 7 7.29 4.72 -1.22
CA THR A 7 6.11 3.89 -1.53
C THR A 7 6.24 2.53 -0.84
N VAL A 8 5.12 1.92 -0.46
CA VAL A 8 5.11 0.66 0.31
C VAL A 8 4.06 -0.29 -0.26
N TRP A 9 4.37 -1.59 -0.24
CA TRP A 9 3.42 -2.69 -0.49
C TRP A 9 3.08 -3.42 0.80
N LEU A 10 1.78 -3.52 1.09
CA LEU A 10 1.23 -4.43 2.07
C LEU A 10 0.42 -5.53 1.36
N ALA A 11 -0.78 -5.85 1.82
CA ALA A 11 -1.68 -6.79 1.17
C ALA A 11 -2.38 -6.15 -0.05
N GLY A 12 -1.61 -5.97 -1.12
CA GLY A 12 -2.05 -5.42 -2.41
C GLY A 12 -1.73 -6.35 -3.58
N CYS A 13 -2.00 -5.89 -4.80
CA CYS A 13 -1.74 -6.65 -6.03
C CYS A 13 -0.63 -6.04 -6.89
N SER A 14 0.08 -5.04 -6.38
CA SER A 14 1.01 -4.13 -7.08
C SER A 14 0.38 -3.22 -8.13
N GLY A 15 -0.92 -3.34 -8.39
CA GLY A 15 -1.62 -2.57 -9.41
C GLY A 15 -1.57 -1.05 -9.18
N CYS A 16 -1.55 -0.58 -7.93
CA CYS A 16 -1.45 0.86 -7.68
C CYS A 16 -0.05 1.37 -8.07
N HIS A 17 1.00 0.61 -7.76
CA HIS A 17 2.34 0.91 -8.23
C HIS A 17 2.48 0.81 -9.75
N MET A 18 1.80 -0.13 -10.41
CA MET A 18 1.80 -0.17 -11.88
C MET A 18 1.13 1.09 -12.46
N SER A 19 0.00 1.54 -11.90
CA SER A 19 -0.60 2.80 -12.36
C SER A 19 0.21 4.05 -11.99
N PHE A 20 1.04 3.98 -10.94
CA PHE A 20 2.08 4.98 -10.70
C PHE A 20 3.18 4.92 -11.78
N LEU A 21 3.55 3.74 -12.27
CA LEU A 21 4.49 3.61 -13.38
C LEU A 21 3.89 4.08 -14.72
N ASP A 22 2.57 4.00 -14.89
CA ASP A 22 1.82 4.60 -16.01
C ASP A 22 1.81 6.15 -15.98
N LEU A 23 2.59 6.78 -15.10
CA LEU A 23 2.92 8.21 -15.20
C LEU A 23 3.92 8.50 -16.33
N ASP A 24 4.49 7.45 -16.95
CA ASP A 24 5.32 7.49 -18.15
C ASP A 24 6.46 8.53 -18.04
N GLU A 25 6.55 9.48 -18.98
CA GLU A 25 7.62 10.48 -19.02
C GLU A 25 7.62 11.40 -17.79
N TRP A 26 6.46 11.57 -17.13
CA TRP A 26 6.36 12.41 -15.93
C TRP A 26 7.13 11.81 -14.74
N LEU A 27 7.41 10.50 -14.74
CA LEU A 27 8.30 9.90 -13.74
C LEU A 27 9.70 10.50 -13.78
N ILE A 28 10.19 10.89 -14.96
CA ILE A 28 11.50 11.51 -15.14
C ILE A 28 11.49 12.89 -14.46
N GLU A 29 10.41 13.66 -14.62
CA GLU A 29 10.22 14.93 -13.91
C GLU A 29 10.11 14.73 -12.40
N LEU A 30 9.36 13.72 -11.97
CA LEU A 30 9.19 13.39 -10.55
C LEU A 30 10.54 13.06 -9.90
N ALA A 31 11.35 12.20 -10.53
CA ALA A 31 12.67 11.80 -10.04
C ALA A 31 13.66 12.99 -9.90
N GLN A 32 13.47 14.05 -10.69
CA GLN A 32 14.24 15.29 -10.53
C GLN A 32 13.84 16.09 -9.29
N ARG A 33 12.59 15.95 -8.81
CA ARG A 33 12.04 16.72 -7.68
C ARG A 33 11.98 15.98 -6.35
N VAL A 34 12.00 14.64 -6.37
CA VAL A 34 11.97 13.81 -5.14
C VAL A 34 13.26 13.03 -4.95
N ASP A 35 13.53 12.71 -3.70
CA ASP A 35 14.50 11.70 -3.29
C ASP A 35 13.72 10.43 -2.94
N VAL A 36 13.86 9.36 -3.73
CA VAL A 36 13.14 8.09 -3.50
C VAL A 36 13.91 7.31 -2.45
N VAL A 37 13.43 7.37 -1.21
CA VAL A 37 14.16 6.83 -0.04
C VAL A 37 13.76 5.40 0.29
N PHE A 38 12.60 4.95 -0.17
CA PHE A 38 12.14 3.58 -0.03
C PHE A 38 11.04 3.28 -1.07
N SER A 39 11.19 2.21 -1.83
CA SER A 39 10.17 1.72 -2.76
C SER A 39 10.45 0.26 -3.11
N PRO A 40 9.43 -0.62 -3.14
CA PRO A 40 9.58 -2.00 -3.58
C PRO A 40 10.06 -2.15 -5.03
N VAL A 41 9.82 -1.16 -5.88
CA VAL A 41 10.10 -1.22 -7.33
C VAL A 41 11.15 -0.22 -7.82
N ALA A 42 11.41 0.83 -7.05
CA ALA A 42 12.27 1.94 -7.47
C ALA A 42 13.53 2.14 -6.60
N SER A 43 13.77 1.28 -5.60
CA SER A 43 14.94 1.38 -4.74
C SER A 43 15.42 0.02 -4.21
N ASP A 44 16.72 -0.08 -3.91
CA ASP A 44 17.29 -1.26 -3.25
C ASP A 44 17.29 -1.17 -1.71
N ILE A 45 16.76 -0.08 -1.14
CA ILE A 45 16.69 0.12 0.31
C ILE A 45 15.73 -0.87 0.93
N LYS A 46 16.21 -1.65 1.91
CA LYS A 46 15.42 -2.73 2.55
C LYS A 46 14.82 -2.35 3.90
N THR A 47 15.26 -1.24 4.49
CA THR A 47 14.79 -0.75 5.79
C THR A 47 14.10 0.58 5.59
N TYR A 48 12.88 0.72 6.12
CA TYR A 48 12.14 1.98 6.00
C TYR A 48 12.88 3.10 6.76
N PRO A 49 13.27 4.21 6.10
CA PRO A 49 14.10 5.24 6.71
C PRO A 49 13.29 6.18 7.61
N GLU A 50 14.00 6.99 8.40
CA GLU A 50 13.42 8.08 9.18
C GLU A 50 13.19 9.33 8.31
N ASP A 51 12.43 10.29 8.84
CA ASP A 51 12.14 11.60 8.24
C ASP A 51 11.61 11.52 6.80
N VAL A 52 10.62 10.67 6.55
CA VAL A 52 9.96 10.57 5.24
C VAL A 52 8.89 11.66 5.12
N ASP A 53 8.95 12.47 4.06
CA ASP A 53 7.98 13.54 3.84
C ASP A 53 6.61 13.02 3.42
N VAL A 54 6.60 12.13 2.44
CA VAL A 54 5.38 11.59 1.81
C VAL A 54 5.56 10.10 1.56
N CYS A 55 4.62 9.29 2.02
CA CYS A 55 4.57 7.86 1.72
C CYS A 55 3.23 7.45 1.10
N LEU A 56 3.28 6.83 -0.08
CA LEU A 56 2.13 6.16 -0.67
C LEU A 56 2.10 4.70 -0.23
N VAL A 57 1.08 4.29 0.50
CA VAL A 57 0.96 2.93 1.03
C VAL A 57 -0.13 2.17 0.28
N GLU A 58 0.28 1.21 -0.55
CA GLU A 58 -0.62 0.31 -1.25
C GLU A 58 -0.95 -0.93 -0.41
N GLY A 59 -2.21 -1.36 -0.46
CA GLY A 59 -2.65 -2.63 0.13
C GLY A 59 -3.20 -2.48 1.55
N GLY A 60 -4.04 -3.44 1.94
CA GLY A 60 -4.52 -3.55 3.32
C GLY A 60 -3.48 -4.23 4.22
N VAL A 61 -3.83 -4.49 5.47
CA VAL A 61 -2.95 -5.21 6.43
C VAL A 61 -3.50 -6.60 6.65
N ALA A 62 -2.82 -7.63 6.14
CA ALA A 62 -3.32 -9.00 6.16
C ALA A 62 -2.50 -9.97 7.03
N ASN A 63 -1.27 -9.63 7.40
CA ASN A 63 -0.36 -10.48 8.18
C ASN A 63 0.49 -9.67 9.17
N ALA A 64 1.24 -10.37 10.03
CA ALA A 64 2.09 -9.75 11.05
C ALA A 64 3.15 -8.78 10.48
N ASP A 65 3.82 -9.15 9.38
CA ASP A 65 4.84 -8.29 8.75
C ASP A 65 4.23 -6.99 8.19
N ASN A 66 3.04 -7.07 7.61
CA ASN A 66 2.32 -5.87 7.15
C ASN A 66 2.00 -4.95 8.32
N LEU A 67 1.58 -5.52 9.46
CA LEU A 67 1.24 -4.77 10.67
C LEU A 67 2.48 -4.08 11.25
N GLU A 68 3.59 -4.80 11.35
CA GLU A 68 4.86 -4.22 11.81
C GLU A 68 5.31 -3.08 10.89
N LEU A 69 5.28 -3.32 9.57
CA LEU A 69 5.72 -2.33 8.59
C LEU A 69 4.85 -1.07 8.62
N ILE A 70 3.52 -1.17 8.66
CA ILE A 70 2.66 0.03 8.66
C ILE A 70 2.85 0.88 9.92
N LEU A 71 3.09 0.24 11.08
CA LEU A 71 3.38 0.96 12.32
C LEU A 71 4.72 1.71 12.21
N GLN A 72 5.74 1.06 11.65
CA GLN A 72 7.05 1.69 11.39
C GLN A 72 6.93 2.86 10.40
N VAL A 73 6.20 2.64 9.30
CA VAL A 73 5.95 3.67 8.28
C VAL A 73 5.28 4.87 8.90
N ARG A 74 4.16 4.70 9.59
CA ARG A 74 3.45 5.82 10.23
C ARG A 74 4.34 6.61 11.19
N ALA A 75 5.14 5.94 12.00
CA ALA A 75 6.02 6.59 12.97
C ALA A 75 7.12 7.45 12.31
N ARG A 76 7.50 7.13 11.07
CA ARG A 76 8.62 7.76 10.36
C ARG A 76 8.19 8.64 9.19
N THR A 77 6.89 8.71 8.90
CA THR A 77 6.33 9.49 7.80
C THR A 77 5.55 10.70 8.30
N ARG A 78 5.77 11.86 7.69
CA ARG A 78 4.98 13.07 7.92
C ARG A 78 3.59 12.99 7.27
N LEU A 79 3.53 12.70 5.96
CA LEU A 79 2.28 12.55 5.21
C LEU A 79 2.12 11.11 4.69
N LEU A 80 1.19 10.35 5.26
CA LEU A 80 0.84 8.99 4.88
C LEU A 80 -0.45 8.96 4.07
N VAL A 81 -0.40 8.32 2.90
CA VAL A 81 -1.52 8.22 1.97
C VAL A 81 -1.96 6.78 1.83
N SER A 82 -3.25 6.51 2.05
CA SER A 82 -3.87 5.25 1.61
C SER A 82 -3.96 5.26 0.09
N PHE A 83 -3.10 4.46 -0.55
CA PHE A 83 -2.95 4.42 -1.99
C PHE A 83 -3.73 3.23 -2.59
N GLY A 84 -4.92 3.52 -3.09
CA GLY A 84 -5.83 2.55 -3.71
C GLY A 84 -6.78 1.84 -2.75
N ASP A 85 -7.81 1.23 -3.31
CA ASP A 85 -8.97 0.75 -2.55
C ASP A 85 -8.63 -0.36 -1.54
N CYS A 86 -7.61 -1.18 -1.79
CA CYS A 86 -7.13 -2.15 -0.80
C CYS A 86 -6.65 -1.46 0.49
N ALA A 87 -5.94 -0.34 0.39
CA ALA A 87 -5.48 0.43 1.56
C ALA A 87 -6.62 1.19 2.26
N ILE A 88 -7.67 1.55 1.51
CA ILE A 88 -8.79 2.35 2.02
C ILE A 88 -9.85 1.47 2.66
N THR A 89 -10.19 0.32 2.07
CA THR A 89 -11.34 -0.51 2.47
C THR A 89 -11.03 -2.00 2.59
N ALA A 90 -9.76 -2.41 2.54
CA ALA A 90 -9.30 -3.81 2.38
C ALA A 90 -9.69 -4.49 1.06
N ASN A 91 -10.74 -4.02 0.39
CA ASN A 91 -11.22 -4.42 -0.94
C ASN A 91 -11.19 -5.94 -1.19
N VAL A 92 -10.60 -6.40 -2.30
CA VAL A 92 -10.59 -7.81 -2.71
C VAL A 92 -9.93 -8.71 -1.67
N PRO A 93 -8.73 -8.41 -1.12
CA PRO A 93 -8.18 -9.16 0.00
C PRO A 93 -9.13 -9.26 1.21
N GLY A 94 -9.88 -8.20 1.49
CA GLY A 94 -10.88 -8.14 2.55
C GLY A 94 -12.08 -9.08 2.38
N MET A 95 -12.30 -9.67 1.20
CA MET A 95 -13.40 -10.63 0.99
C MET A 95 -13.28 -11.85 1.91
N ARG A 96 -12.06 -12.24 2.32
CA ARG A 96 -11.86 -13.35 3.27
C ARG A 96 -12.39 -13.06 4.67
N ASN A 97 -12.65 -11.80 5.02
CA ASN A 97 -13.13 -11.42 6.35
C ASN A 97 -14.52 -11.99 6.68
N ARG A 98 -15.25 -12.50 5.68
CA ARG A 98 -16.54 -13.20 5.86
C ARG A 98 -16.39 -14.67 6.26
N LEU A 99 -15.17 -15.19 6.25
CA LEU A 99 -14.89 -16.61 6.50
C LEU A 99 -14.46 -16.88 7.96
N GLU A 100 -14.61 -15.92 8.87
CA GLU A 100 -14.29 -16.09 10.30
C GLU A 100 -12.85 -16.57 10.55
N GLY A 101 -11.88 -15.80 10.05
CA GLY A 101 -10.46 -16.01 10.30
C GLY A 101 -9.64 -16.35 9.06
N ALA A 102 -8.38 -16.74 9.30
CA ALA A 102 -7.44 -17.10 8.25
C ALA A 102 -7.49 -18.59 7.84
N GLU A 103 -8.02 -19.45 8.71
CA GLU A 103 -7.97 -20.90 8.54
C GLU A 103 -8.66 -21.39 7.25
N PRO A 104 -9.84 -20.90 6.86
CA PRO A 104 -10.51 -21.42 5.67
C PRO A 104 -9.75 -21.14 4.37
N VAL A 105 -9.11 -19.97 4.26
CA VAL A 105 -8.31 -19.64 3.05
C VAL A 105 -7.01 -20.44 3.01
N LEU A 106 -6.38 -20.68 4.16
CA LEU A 106 -5.17 -21.48 4.26
C LEU A 106 -5.46 -22.96 3.95
N ARG A 107 -6.51 -23.53 4.55
CA ARG A 107 -6.96 -24.90 4.23
C ARG A 107 -7.28 -25.05 2.75
N ARG A 108 -8.03 -24.10 2.19
CA ARG A 108 -8.39 -24.14 0.77
C ARG A 108 -7.15 -24.15 -0.12
N GLY A 109 -6.21 -23.24 0.11
CA GLY A 109 -5.03 -23.07 -0.72
C GLY A 109 -3.97 -24.17 -0.55
N TYR A 110 -3.77 -24.66 0.67
CA TYR A 110 -2.62 -25.52 1.00
C TYR A 110 -2.97 -26.99 1.30
N LEU A 111 -4.24 -27.31 1.55
CA LEU A 111 -4.68 -28.69 1.83
C LEU A 111 -5.61 -29.21 0.75
N GLU A 112 -6.72 -28.51 0.48
CA GLU A 112 -7.78 -29.02 -0.39
C GLU A 112 -7.45 -28.95 -1.88
N LEU A 113 -6.71 -27.92 -2.28
CA LEU A 113 -6.26 -27.70 -3.67
C LEU A 113 -4.83 -28.21 -3.92
N ALA A 114 -4.21 -28.85 -2.93
CA ALA A 114 -2.86 -29.37 -3.10
C ALA A 114 -2.88 -30.62 -4.01
N ASP A 115 -2.12 -30.56 -5.10
CA ASP A 115 -1.93 -31.71 -6.01
C ASP A 115 -1.14 -32.86 -5.35
N GLY A 116 -0.49 -32.60 -4.21
CA GLY A 116 0.22 -33.56 -3.36
C GLY A 116 0.86 -32.85 -2.15
N SER A 117 1.29 -33.62 -1.14
CA SER A 117 1.99 -33.11 0.06
C SER A 117 1.32 -31.91 0.75
N GLY A 118 -0.02 -31.91 0.84
CA GLY A 118 -0.78 -30.84 1.48
C GLY A 118 -0.39 -30.65 2.94
N GLN A 119 0.11 -29.48 3.28
CA GLN A 119 0.45 -29.07 4.64
C GLN A 119 0.29 -27.57 4.77
N LEU A 120 -0.12 -27.11 5.95
CA LEU A 120 -0.15 -25.68 6.23
C LEU A 120 1.29 -25.13 6.29
N PRO A 121 1.54 -23.93 5.75
CA PRO A 121 2.85 -23.31 5.87
C PRO A 121 3.12 -23.00 7.35
N HIS A 122 4.24 -23.51 7.86
CA HIS A 122 4.68 -23.25 9.23
C HIS A 122 6.21 -23.08 9.25
N ALA A 123 6.66 -21.84 9.11
CA ALA A 123 8.06 -21.45 9.17
C ALA A 123 8.20 -20.16 9.99
N PRO A 124 8.21 -20.27 11.34
CA PRO A 124 8.24 -19.11 12.23
C PRO A 124 9.42 -18.18 11.92
N GLY A 125 9.15 -16.87 11.83
CA GLY A 125 10.14 -15.84 11.49
C GLY A 125 10.49 -15.73 10.01
N LEU A 126 9.97 -16.61 9.15
CA LEU A 126 10.11 -16.50 7.68
C LEU A 126 8.77 -16.24 7.00
N VAL A 127 7.72 -16.97 7.40
CA VAL A 127 6.37 -16.80 6.88
C VAL A 127 5.53 -16.15 7.97
N PRO A 128 5.02 -14.93 7.75
CA PRO A 128 4.22 -14.25 8.77
C PRO A 128 2.83 -14.88 8.90
N ASP A 129 2.36 -14.96 10.13
CA ASP A 129 0.98 -15.37 10.40
C ASP A 129 0.00 -14.36 9.81
N LEU A 130 -1.06 -14.88 9.19
CA LEU A 130 -2.18 -14.06 8.74
C LEU A 130 -2.92 -13.51 9.96
N LEU A 131 -3.31 -12.24 9.88
CA LEU A 131 -4.24 -11.65 10.84
C LEU A 131 -5.63 -12.27 10.69
N GLU A 132 -6.42 -12.18 11.76
CA GLU A 132 -7.80 -12.65 11.79
C GLU A 132 -8.63 -12.06 10.64
N ARG A 133 -8.44 -10.77 10.36
CA ARG A 133 -9.07 -10.04 9.26
C ARG A 133 -8.04 -9.20 8.53
N VAL A 134 -8.28 -8.94 7.25
CA VAL A 134 -7.59 -7.89 6.52
C VAL A 134 -8.18 -6.55 6.92
N LEU A 135 -7.34 -5.62 7.35
CA LEU A 135 -7.76 -4.30 7.84
C LEU A 135 -7.34 -3.20 6.86
N PRO A 136 -8.16 -2.15 6.64
CA PRO A 136 -7.71 -0.94 5.99
C PRO A 136 -6.73 -0.17 6.88
N LEU A 137 -5.90 0.71 6.29
CA LEU A 137 -4.83 1.39 7.05
C LEU A 137 -5.37 2.26 8.18
N HIS A 138 -6.47 2.96 7.93
CA HIS A 138 -7.05 3.94 8.87
C HIS A 138 -7.63 3.31 10.14
N GLU A 139 -7.84 1.99 10.17
CA GLU A 139 -8.20 1.26 11.40
C GLU A 139 -6.99 1.02 12.32
N LEU A 140 -5.76 1.12 11.79
CA LEU A 140 -4.52 0.79 12.51
C LEU A 140 -3.65 2.02 12.79
N VAL A 141 -3.62 2.97 11.85
CA VAL A 141 -2.80 4.18 11.95
C VAL A 141 -3.54 5.41 11.40
N PRO A 142 -3.25 6.63 11.89
CA PRO A 142 -3.76 7.85 11.27
C PRO A 142 -3.30 7.96 9.81
N VAL A 143 -4.26 8.22 8.90
CA VAL A 143 -4.02 8.43 7.47
C VAL A 143 -4.34 9.89 7.14
N ASP A 144 -3.45 10.55 6.40
CA ASP A 144 -3.57 11.98 6.08
C ASP A 144 -4.43 12.20 4.83
N HIS A 145 -4.29 11.32 3.82
CA HIS A 145 -5.06 11.39 2.58
C HIS A 145 -5.45 10.01 2.06
N TYR A 146 -6.55 9.97 1.29
CA TYR A 146 -7.05 8.77 0.65
C TYR A 146 -7.03 8.99 -0.87
N LEU A 147 -6.40 8.07 -1.60
CA LEU A 147 -6.31 8.12 -3.06
C LEU A 147 -7.07 6.91 -3.64
N PRO A 148 -8.39 7.03 -3.89
CA PRO A 148 -9.24 5.89 -4.27
C PRO A 148 -9.01 5.41 -5.70
N GLY A 149 -9.38 4.16 -5.94
CA GLY A 149 -9.30 3.41 -7.20
C GLY A 149 -8.60 2.06 -7.04
N CYS A 150 -8.94 1.10 -7.90
CA CYS A 150 -8.34 -0.24 -7.90
C CYS A 150 -7.77 -0.64 -9.29
N PRO A 151 -6.70 0.05 -9.78
CA PRO A 151 -5.91 1.08 -9.10
C PRO A 151 -6.40 2.52 -9.35
N PRO A 152 -5.94 3.51 -8.56
CA PRO A 152 -6.12 4.92 -8.90
C PRO A 152 -5.45 5.22 -10.24
N SER A 153 -6.09 6.00 -11.11
CA SER A 153 -5.51 6.29 -12.43
C SER A 153 -4.25 7.15 -12.33
N ALA A 154 -3.33 7.00 -13.28
CA ALA A 154 -2.13 7.83 -13.40
C ALA A 154 -2.44 9.34 -13.33
N ALA A 155 -3.49 9.80 -14.04
CA ALA A 155 -3.92 11.19 -13.98
C ALA A 155 -4.31 11.65 -12.57
N ARG A 156 -4.98 10.80 -11.79
CA ARG A 156 -5.34 11.09 -10.39
C ARG A 156 -4.12 11.09 -9.48
N ILE A 157 -3.20 10.14 -9.67
CA ILE A 157 -1.94 10.07 -8.94
C ILE A 157 -1.12 11.34 -9.18
N ARG A 158 -0.99 11.76 -10.45
CA ARG A 158 -0.31 13.01 -10.81
C ARG A 158 -0.97 14.22 -10.17
N ALA A 159 -2.30 14.34 -10.27
CA ALA A 159 -3.04 15.45 -9.69
C ALA A 159 -2.88 15.54 -8.16
N PHE A 160 -2.68 14.40 -7.49
CA PHE A 160 -2.36 14.35 -6.06
C PHE A 160 -0.91 14.78 -5.77
N LEU A 161 0.07 14.27 -6.52
CA LEU A 161 1.49 14.53 -6.24
C LEU A 161 1.95 15.93 -6.67
N GLU A 162 1.42 16.48 -7.76
CA GLU A 162 1.93 17.72 -8.34
C GLU A 162 1.84 18.94 -7.40
N PRO A 163 0.74 19.17 -6.65
CA PRO A 163 0.69 20.21 -5.61
C PRO A 163 1.70 19.99 -4.49
N LEU A 164 1.88 18.75 -4.03
CA LEU A 164 2.83 18.41 -2.97
C LEU A 164 4.26 18.81 -3.37
N LEU A 165 4.63 18.63 -4.64
CA LEU A 165 5.93 19.03 -5.18
C LEU A 165 6.15 20.56 -5.18
N ARG A 166 5.08 21.36 -5.10
CA ARG A 166 5.12 22.82 -4.92
C ARG A 166 5.00 23.26 -3.46
N GLY A 167 4.84 22.33 -2.52
CA GLY A 167 4.57 22.63 -1.12
C GLY A 167 3.11 23.04 -0.85
N GLU A 168 2.21 22.76 -1.80
CA GLU A 168 0.78 23.02 -1.69
C GLU A 168 0.04 21.76 -1.22
N PRO A 169 -1.07 21.89 -0.47
CA PRO A 169 -1.92 20.75 -0.14
C PRO A 169 -2.61 20.21 -1.41
N PRO A 170 -2.77 18.88 -1.55
CA PRO A 170 -3.48 18.31 -2.68
C PRO A 170 -4.99 18.57 -2.56
N LEU A 171 -5.61 18.99 -3.67
CA LEU A 171 -7.06 19.21 -3.72
C LEU A 171 -7.78 17.89 -4.02
N MET A 172 -8.27 17.22 -2.97
CA MET A 172 -9.00 15.95 -3.07
C MET A 172 -10.52 16.18 -3.06
N GLU A 173 -11.01 16.95 -4.03
CA GLU A 173 -12.41 17.35 -4.14
C GLU A 173 -13.05 16.90 -5.47
N GLY A 174 -14.37 16.72 -5.44
CA GLY A 174 -15.17 16.38 -6.62
C GLY A 174 -15.08 14.91 -7.03
N ALA A 175 -16.07 14.48 -7.83
CA ALA A 175 -16.27 13.06 -8.19
C ALA A 175 -15.05 12.43 -8.89
N ALA A 176 -14.25 13.19 -9.63
CA ALA A 176 -13.06 12.67 -10.30
C ALA A 176 -11.97 12.21 -9.31
N MET A 177 -11.88 12.84 -8.14
CA MET A 177 -10.83 12.58 -7.15
C MET A 177 -11.27 11.67 -6.00
N ILE A 178 -12.56 11.65 -5.65
CA ILE A 178 -13.07 10.95 -4.47
C ILE A 178 -13.93 9.71 -4.77
N ARG A 179 -14.24 9.44 -6.04
CA ARG A 179 -15.09 8.31 -6.42
C ARG A 179 -14.31 7.00 -6.37
N PHE A 180 -14.86 6.04 -5.63
CA PHE A 180 -14.49 4.63 -5.68
C PHE A 180 -15.01 4.00 -6.98
N GLY A 181 -14.22 3.11 -7.59
CA GLY A 181 -14.53 2.50 -8.88
C GLY A 181 -13.70 1.26 -9.10
#